data_AF-A0A7C9DYV8-F1
#
_entry.id   AF-A0A7C9DYV8-F1
#
_cell.length_a   1.000
_cell.length_b   1.000
_cell.length_c   1.000
_cell.angle_alpha   90.00
_cell.angle_beta   90.00
_cell.angle_gamma   90.00
#
_symmetry.space_group_name_H-M   'P 1'
#
loop_
_entity.id
_entity.type
_entity.pdbx_description
1 polymer ?
#
loop_
_entity_poly.entity_id
_entity_poly.type
_entity_poly.pdbx_seq_one_letter_code
_entity_poly.pdbx_strand_id
1 'polypeptide(L)'
;DQLPRDATDILDILKAEQAPLDLWLIIAREYFKQGKVEQFRQILEEGSGPEIEEYYADVRYERIAVLNALGAYYSYLGKIETKQREKEEHFIQATQFYNRASRIDMHEPSTWVGKGQLLLAK
;
A
#
# COMPACT_ATOMS: atom_id res chain seq x y z
N ASP A 1 -11.75 -11.45 -15.98
CA ASP A 1 -12.68 -11.58 -14.85
C ASP A 1 -12.92 -10.24 -14.17
N GLN A 2 -14.17 -9.86 -13.92
CA GLN A 2 -14.53 -8.57 -13.34
C GLN A 2 -14.64 -8.68 -11.83
N LEU A 3 -13.81 -7.92 -11.10
CA LEU A 3 -13.95 -7.81 -9.63
C LEU A 3 -15.16 -6.96 -9.26
N PRO A 4 -15.71 -7.08 -8.04
CA PRO A 4 -16.76 -6.20 -7.54
C PRO A 4 -16.38 -4.71 -7.66
N ARG A 5 -17.38 -3.82 -7.69
CA ARG A 5 -17.13 -2.36 -7.73
C ARG A 5 -16.82 -1.81 -6.34
N ASP A 6 -17.47 -2.36 -5.32
CA ASP A 6 -17.20 -2.04 -3.93
C ASP A 6 -16.10 -2.95 -3.40
N ALA A 7 -15.08 -2.39 -2.74
CA ALA A 7 -14.05 -3.19 -2.09
C ALA A 7 -14.48 -3.65 -0.69
N THR A 8 -15.56 -3.09 -0.13
CA THR A 8 -16.04 -3.41 1.21
C THR A 8 -16.43 -4.89 1.33
N ASP A 9 -17.19 -5.42 0.36
CA ASP A 9 -17.55 -6.85 0.35
C ASP A 9 -16.31 -7.76 0.34
N ILE A 10 -15.26 -7.36 -0.38
CA ILE A 10 -14.01 -8.11 -0.46
C ILE A 10 -13.24 -8.00 0.86
N LEU A 11 -13.19 -6.82 1.46
CA LEU A 11 -12.56 -6.60 2.76
C LEU A 11 -13.25 -7.41 3.86
N ASP A 12 -14.58 -7.44 3.86
CA ASP A 12 -15.36 -8.23 4.82
C ASP A 12 -15.04 -9.72 4.69
N ILE A 13 -14.95 -10.26 3.47
CA ILE A 13 -14.55 -11.65 3.23
C ILE A 13 -13.11 -11.88 3.71
N LEU A 14 -12.17 -11.01 3.32
CA LEU A 14 -10.75 -11.16 3.69
C LEU A 14 -10.55 -11.13 5.21
N LYS A 15 -11.29 -10.27 5.92
CA LYS A 15 -11.27 -10.21 7.38
C LYS A 15 -11.94 -11.42 8.03
N ALA A 16 -13.13 -11.79 7.56
CA ALA A 16 -13.89 -12.92 8.11
C ALA A 16 -13.13 -14.24 7.99
N GLU A 17 -12.48 -14.47 6.84
CA GLU A 17 -11.68 -15.66 6.56
C GLU A 17 -10.26 -15.59 7.14
N GLN A 18 -9.88 -14.50 7.81
CA GLN A 18 -8.51 -14.25 8.29
C GLN A 18 -7.48 -14.50 7.17
N ALA A 19 -7.80 -13.99 5.98
CA ALA A 19 -7.06 -14.28 4.77
C ALA A 19 -5.63 -13.71 4.86
N PRO A 20 -4.61 -14.46 4.43
CA PRO A 20 -3.22 -14.03 4.52
C PRO A 20 -2.96 -12.78 3.68
N LEU A 21 -2.07 -11.89 4.14
CA LEU A 21 -1.83 -10.57 3.55
C LEU A 21 -1.31 -10.61 2.10
N ASP A 22 -0.70 -11.72 1.67
CA ASP A 22 -0.33 -11.92 0.26
C ASP A 22 -1.56 -11.95 -0.65
N LEU A 23 -2.68 -12.52 -0.19
CA LEU A 23 -3.94 -12.52 -0.93
C LEU A 23 -4.54 -11.11 -1.05
N TRP A 24 -4.43 -10.29 0.01
CA TRP A 24 -4.84 -8.88 -0.03
C TRP A 24 -4.08 -8.13 -1.12
N LEU A 25 -2.76 -8.34 -1.20
CA LEU A 25 -1.89 -7.74 -2.22
C LEU A 25 -2.26 -8.20 -3.64
N ILE A 26 -2.53 -9.50 -3.83
CA ILE A 26 -2.96 -10.04 -5.13
C ILE A 26 -4.25 -9.36 -5.58
N ILE A 27 -5.26 -9.28 -4.71
CA ILE A 27 -6.55 -8.67 -5.03
C ILE A 27 -6.39 -7.17 -5.31
N ALA A 28 -5.67 -6.43 -4.48
CA ALA A 28 -5.40 -5.01 -4.70
C ALA A 28 -4.75 -4.79 -6.07
N ARG A 29 -3.76 -5.60 -6.44
CA ARG A 29 -3.11 -5.53 -7.76
C ARG A 29 -4.10 -5.77 -8.90
N GLU A 30 -5.03 -6.70 -8.76
CA GLU A 30 -6.04 -6.94 -9.80
C GLU A 30 -7.05 -5.79 -9.92
N TYR A 31 -7.39 -5.10 -8.82
CA TYR A 31 -8.13 -3.83 -8.88
C TYR A 31 -7.35 -2.75 -9.63
N PHE A 32 -6.06 -2.58 -9.31
CA PHE A 32 -5.19 -1.61 -9.97
C PHE A 32 -5.09 -1.85 -11.48
N LYS A 33 -4.91 -3.11 -11.91
CA LYS A 33 -4.88 -3.50 -13.33
C LYS A 33 -6.17 -3.17 -14.10
N GLN A 34 -7.31 -3.09 -13.40
CA GLN A 34 -8.59 -2.71 -13.97
C GLN A 34 -8.86 -1.21 -13.95
N GLY A 35 -7.88 -0.39 -13.51
CA GLY A 35 -8.05 1.07 -13.34
C GLY A 35 -8.93 1.44 -12.14
N LYS A 36 -9.25 0.49 -11.26
CA LYS A 36 -10.06 0.68 -10.05
C LYS A 36 -9.16 1.10 -8.88
N VAL A 37 -8.59 2.30 -9.01
CA VAL A 37 -7.52 2.79 -8.12
C VAL A 37 -8.00 3.03 -6.69
N GLU A 38 -9.23 3.50 -6.50
CA GLU A 38 -9.77 3.72 -5.15
C GLU A 38 -9.90 2.40 -4.37
N GLN A 39 -10.33 1.33 -5.03
CA GLN A 39 -10.45 0.00 -4.41
C GLN A 39 -9.08 -0.60 -4.09
N PHE A 40 -8.11 -0.43 -5.00
CA PHE A 40 -6.71 -0.76 -4.72
C PHE A 40 -6.21 -0.04 -3.47
N ARG A 41 -6.45 1.27 -3.37
CA ARG A 41 -6.04 2.10 -2.24
C ARG A 41 -6.74 1.66 -0.95
N GLN A 42 -8.05 1.47 -0.99
CA GLN A 42 -8.87 1.07 0.16
C GLN A 42 -8.38 -0.27 0.74
N ILE A 43 -8.10 -1.26 -0.11
CA ILE A 43 -7.62 -2.57 0.36
C ILE A 43 -6.25 -2.47 1.04
N LEU A 44 -5.33 -1.69 0.46
CA LEU A 44 -3.99 -1.55 1.05
C LEU A 44 -4.00 -0.68 2.31
N GLU A 45 -4.81 0.38 2.35
CA GLU A 45 -4.99 1.22 3.55
C GLU A 45 -5.52 0.37 4.70
N GLU A 46 -6.57 -0.43 4.46
CA GLU A 46 -7.12 -1.38 5.42
C GLU A 46 -6.07 -2.43 5.85
N GLY A 47 -5.37 -3.02 4.87
CA GLY A 47 -4.28 -3.98 5.09
C GLY A 47 -3.04 -3.41 5.82
N SER A 48 -3.01 -2.11 6.07
CA SER A 48 -2.00 -1.41 6.86
C SER A 48 -2.58 -0.73 8.10
N GLY A 49 -3.85 -0.96 8.42
CA GLY A 49 -4.53 -0.38 9.57
C GLY A 49 -4.08 -0.99 10.91
N PRO A 50 -4.34 -0.33 12.05
CA PRO A 50 -3.91 -0.80 13.37
C PRO A 50 -4.39 -2.22 13.73
N GLU A 51 -5.64 -2.55 13.38
CA GLU A 51 -6.22 -3.88 13.59
C GLU A 51 -5.40 -4.98 12.88
N ILE A 52 -5.04 -4.72 11.62
CA ILE A 52 -4.27 -5.64 10.80
C ILE A 52 -2.80 -5.69 11.26
N GLU A 53 -2.22 -4.55 11.67
CA GLU A 53 -0.87 -4.52 12.23
C GLU A 53 -0.73 -5.34 13.51
N GLU A 54 -1.76 -5.36 14.36
CA GLU A 54 -1.80 -6.15 15.59
C GLU A 54 -2.00 -7.64 15.27
N TYR A 55 -3.00 -7.97 14.47
CA TYR A 55 -3.32 -9.37 14.16
C TYR A 55 -2.18 -10.08 13.41
N TYR A 56 -1.53 -9.38 12.47
CA TYR A 56 -0.42 -9.92 11.68
C TYR A 56 0.96 -9.48 12.20
N ALA A 57 1.11 -9.22 13.49
CA ALA A 57 2.36 -8.70 14.07
C ALA A 57 3.60 -9.55 13.74
N ASP A 58 3.43 -10.88 13.67
CA ASP A 58 4.50 -11.85 13.36
C ASP A 58 4.79 -11.98 11.85
N VAL A 59 3.93 -11.42 10.99
CA VAL A 59 4.08 -11.44 9.54
C VAL A 59 4.90 -10.23 9.09
N ARG A 60 6.13 -10.46 8.64
CA ARG A 60 7.06 -9.38 8.31
C ARG A 60 6.93 -8.91 6.86
N TYR A 61 7.15 -9.83 5.92
CA TYR A 61 7.41 -9.48 4.53
C TYR A 61 6.17 -8.90 3.83
N GLU A 62 5.00 -9.48 4.07
CA GLU A 62 3.74 -9.08 3.47
C GLU A 62 3.30 -7.70 4.01
N ARG A 63 3.50 -7.44 5.31
CA ARG A 63 3.26 -6.10 5.90
C ARG A 63 4.17 -5.04 5.27
N ILE A 64 5.45 -5.36 5.07
CA ILE A 64 6.37 -4.46 4.36
C ILE A 64 5.92 -4.27 2.90
N ALA A 65 5.47 -5.32 2.22
CA ALA A 65 4.99 -5.23 0.84
C ALA A 65 3.75 -4.33 0.70
N VAL A 66 2.78 -4.43 1.63
CA VAL A 66 1.61 -3.53 1.66
C VAL A 66 2.04 -2.07 1.84
N LEU A 67 2.91 -1.79 2.81
CA LEU A 67 3.42 -0.44 3.06
C LEU A 67 4.23 0.10 1.87
N ASN A 68 5.08 -0.73 1.26
CA ASN A 68 5.86 -0.34 0.09
C ASN A 68 4.96 -0.09 -1.14
N ALA A 69 3.87 -0.84 -1.31
CA ALA A 69 2.89 -0.59 -2.38
C ALA A 69 2.18 0.76 -2.21
N LEU A 70 1.77 1.12 -0.98
CA LEU A 70 1.24 2.47 -0.68
C LEU A 70 2.31 3.55 -0.90
N GLY A 71 3.55 3.32 -0.43
CA GLY A 71 4.67 4.22 -0.65
C GLY A 71 4.92 4.50 -2.14
N ALA A 72 4.90 3.46 -2.97
CA ALA A 72 5.08 3.56 -4.42
C ALA A 72 3.90 4.28 -5.08
N TYR A 73 2.67 3.98 -4.67
CA TYR A 73 1.46 4.64 -5.17
C TYR A 73 1.50 6.16 -4.92
N TYR A 74 1.77 6.57 -3.68
CA TYR A 74 1.85 8.00 -3.35
C TYR A 74 3.07 8.69 -3.98
N SER A 75 4.17 7.96 -4.21
CA SER A 75 5.32 8.47 -4.98
C SER A 75 4.93 8.74 -6.43
N TYR A 76 4.14 7.86 -7.04
CA TYR A 76 3.61 8.05 -8.40
C TYR A 76 2.66 9.25 -8.46
N LEU A 77 1.71 9.37 -7.53
CA LEU A 77 0.81 10.52 -7.47
C LEU A 77 1.58 11.84 -7.37
N GLY A 78 2.55 11.94 -6.46
CA GLY A 78 3.38 13.14 -6.34
C GLY A 78 4.20 13.44 -7.60
N LYS A 79 4.60 12.43 -8.38
CA LYS A 79 5.32 12.62 -9.65
C LYS A 79 4.44 13.23 -10.75
N ILE A 80 3.17 12.82 -10.82
CA ILE A 80 2.25 13.25 -11.88
C ILE A 80 1.43 14.50 -11.51
N GLU A 81 1.39 14.86 -10.22
CA GLU A 81 0.69 16.03 -9.73
C GLU A 81 1.38 17.34 -10.16
N THR A 82 0.57 18.34 -10.52
CA THR A 82 1.02 19.64 -11.05
C THR A 82 0.94 20.75 -10.02
N LYS A 83 0.05 20.64 -9.04
CA LYS A 83 -0.09 21.61 -7.96
C LYS A 83 0.93 21.31 -6.88
N GLN A 84 1.83 22.26 -6.64
CA GLN A 84 2.95 22.11 -5.72
C GLN A 84 2.54 21.59 -4.33
N ARG A 85 1.44 22.10 -3.77
CA ARG A 85 0.94 21.68 -2.46
C ARG A 85 0.50 20.21 -2.45
N GLU A 86 -0.33 19.80 -3.40
CA GLU A 86 -0.83 18.41 -3.48
C GLU A 86 0.32 17.43 -3.78
N LYS A 87 1.27 17.84 -4.64
CA LYS A 87 2.53 17.13 -4.89
C LYS A 87 3.32 16.87 -3.60
N GLU A 88 3.52 17.90 -2.77
CA GLU A 88 4.21 17.77 -1.48
C GLU A 88 3.47 16.86 -0.51
N GLU A 89 2.14 16.97 -0.43
CA GLU A 89 1.29 16.10 0.41
C GLU A 89 1.45 14.62 0.03
N HIS A 90 1.47 14.29 -1.26
CA HIS A 90 1.73 12.92 -1.74
C HIS A 90 3.12 12.40 -1.36
N PHE A 91 4.17 13.22 -1.49
CA PHE A 91 5.50 12.80 -1.09
C PHE A 91 5.67 12.64 0.42
N ILE A 92 4.94 13.42 1.22
CA ILE A 92 4.86 13.23 2.67
C ILE A 92 4.24 11.86 2.98
N GLN A 93 3.10 11.52 2.35
CA GLN A 93 2.46 10.22 2.52
C GLN A 93 3.40 9.07 2.13
N ALA A 94 4.02 9.14 0.96
CA ALA A 94 4.98 8.13 0.51
C ALA A 94 6.12 7.92 1.52
N THR A 95 6.68 9.03 2.04
CA THR A 95 7.75 9.00 3.04
C THR A 95 7.28 8.30 4.32
N GLN A 96 6.05 8.57 4.78
CA GLN A 96 5.49 7.94 5.98
C GLN A 96 5.38 6.43 5.82
N PHE A 97 4.86 5.94 4.69
CA PHE A 97 4.73 4.50 4.45
C PHE A 97 6.08 3.78 4.38
N TYR A 98 7.06 4.33 3.66
CA TYR A 98 8.40 3.74 3.63
C TYR A 98 9.10 3.77 4.99
N ASN A 99 8.85 4.79 5.82
CA ASN A 99 9.39 4.83 7.17
C ASN A 99 8.72 3.80 8.08
N ARG A 100 7.41 3.57 7.95
CA ARG A 100 6.71 2.48 8.63
C ARG A 100 7.28 1.12 8.22
N ALA A 101 7.52 0.90 6.92
CA ALA A 101 8.14 -0.34 6.42
C ALA A 101 9.54 -0.56 7.04
N SER A 102 10.38 0.48 7.07
CA SER A 102 11.71 0.39 7.69
C SER A 102 11.71 0.17 9.20
N ARG A 103 10.61 0.49 9.91
CA ARG A 103 10.47 0.17 11.34
C ARG A 103 10.22 -1.31 11.57
N ILE A 104 9.59 -1.99 10.60
CA ILE A 104 9.38 -3.44 10.65
C ILE A 104 10.72 -4.15 10.38
N ASP A 105 11.40 -3.78 9.30
CA ASP A 105 12.73 -4.29 8.99
C ASP A 105 13.53 -3.25 8.17
N MET A 106 14.62 -2.76 8.75
CA MET A 106 15.46 -1.76 8.09
C MET A 106 16.33 -2.34 6.97
N HIS A 107 16.53 -3.65 6.96
CA HIS A 107 17.40 -4.33 5.99
C HIS A 107 16.63 -4.86 4.78
N GLU A 108 15.29 -4.72 4.78
CA GLU A 108 14.44 -5.17 3.67
C GLU A 108 14.75 -4.36 2.39
N PRO A 109 15.37 -4.97 1.36
CA PRO A 109 15.90 -4.24 0.20
C PRO A 109 14.81 -3.55 -0.63
N SER A 110 13.61 -4.14 -0.70
CA SER A 110 12.50 -3.56 -1.47
C SER A 110 12.11 -2.17 -0.98
N THR A 111 12.24 -1.90 0.33
CA THR A 111 11.98 -0.58 0.92
C THR A 111 13.01 0.45 0.47
N TRP A 112 14.28 0.06 0.35
CA TRP A 112 15.34 0.95 -0.13
C TRP A 112 15.17 1.31 -1.60
N VAL A 113 14.73 0.36 -2.42
CA VAL A 113 14.36 0.62 -3.82
C VAL A 113 13.25 1.66 -3.89
N GLY A 114 12.18 1.49 -3.10
CA GLY A 114 11.07 2.45 -3.06
C GLY A 114 11.49 3.85 -2.60
N LYS A 115 12.31 3.95 -1.54
CA LYS A 115 12.87 5.23 -1.08
C LYS A 115 13.75 5.90 -2.14
N GLY A 116 14.57 5.12 -2.85
CA GLY A 116 15.38 5.63 -3.96
C GLY A 116 14.52 6.19 -5.09
N GLN A 117 13.47 5.47 -5.48
CA GLN A 117 12.51 5.93 -6.49
C GLN A 117 11.79 7.22 -6.07
N LEU A 118 11.36 7.32 -4.80
CA LEU A 118 10.76 8.54 -4.25
C LEU A 118 11.70 9.74 -4.37
N LEU A 119 12.99 9.57 -4.05
CA LEU A 119 13.97 10.66 -4.17
C LEU A 119 14.17 11.12 -5.62
N LEU A 120 14.14 10.19 -6.58
CA LEU A 120 14.22 10.53 -8.00
C LEU A 120 12.95 11.20 -8.54
N ALA A 121 11.81 10.98 -7.89
CA ALA A 121 10.52 11.55 -8.30
C ALA A 121 10.30 12.99 -7.79
N LYS A 122 11.00 13.41 -6.74
CA LYS A 122 10.89 14.75 -6.12
C LYS A 122 11.39 15.85 -7.03
#